data_AF-A0A9P8I5W3-F1
#
_entry.id   AF-A0A9P8I5W3-F1
#
_cell.length_a   1.000
_cell.length_b   1.000
_cell.length_c   1.000
_cell.angle_alpha   90.00
_cell.angle_beta   90.00
_cell.angle_gamma   90.00
#
_symmetry.space_group_name_H-M   'P 1'
#
loop_
_entity.id
_entity.type
_entity.pdbx_description
1 polymer ?
#
loop_
_entity_poly.entity_id
_entity_poly.type
_entity_poly.pdbx_seq_one_letter_code
_entity_poly.pdbx_strand_id
1 'polypeptide(L)'
;MSLDANPLSPSDNSTVQHDPRKYRELEFWRLIGRFLSLRDDEASAAKEIDNTLNSARTLLDSQENRDVIYSIAVARHLDQRVAEYPPVSPIVHNEEEDAGSRLFVAKRFIEDEASGKGTNYVIQRLCAMAMKIWTASG
;
A
#
# COMPACT_ATOMS: atom_id res chain seq x y z
N MET A 1 -15.25 41.47 -16.27
CA MET A 1 -15.67 40.45 -15.29
C MET A 1 -15.71 39.13 -16.05
N SER A 2 -14.64 38.33 -15.94
CA SER A 2 -14.50 37.06 -16.68
C SER A 2 -14.70 35.92 -15.68
N LEU A 3 -15.94 35.42 -15.62
CA LEU A 3 -16.23 34.08 -15.15
C LEU A 3 -16.02 33.21 -16.38
N ASP A 4 -15.15 32.19 -16.39
CA ASP A 4 -15.22 31.04 -17.35
C ASP A 4 -14.01 30.08 -17.31
N ALA A 5 -13.05 30.20 -16.38
CA ALA A 5 -12.10 29.12 -16.15
C ALA A 5 -12.61 28.20 -15.04
N ASN A 6 -13.15 27.03 -15.41
CA ASN A 6 -13.45 25.98 -14.44
C ASN A 6 -12.15 25.53 -13.75
N PRO A 7 -11.96 25.76 -12.44
CA PRO A 7 -10.73 25.38 -11.73
C PRO A 7 -10.54 23.86 -11.62
N LEU A 8 -11.54 23.09 -12.03
CA LEU A 8 -11.53 21.63 -12.10
C LEU A 8 -11.32 21.10 -13.53
N SER A 9 -11.03 21.96 -14.51
CA SER A 9 -10.64 21.48 -15.84
C SER A 9 -9.42 20.55 -15.67
N PRO A 10 -9.48 19.28 -16.10
CA PRO A 10 -8.37 18.36 -15.95
C PRO A 10 -7.15 19.01 -16.60
N SER A 11 -6.12 19.26 -15.79
CA SER A 11 -4.84 19.81 -16.26
C SER A 11 -4.39 18.97 -17.46
N ASP A 12 -4.05 19.64 -18.55
CA ASP A 12 -3.60 19.04 -19.80
C ASP A 12 -2.60 17.89 -19.54
N ASN A 13 -3.08 16.65 -19.64
CA ASN A 13 -2.34 15.41 -19.31
C ASN A 13 -1.04 15.28 -20.15
N SER A 14 -0.94 16.07 -21.21
CA SER A 14 0.21 16.20 -22.11
C SER A 14 1.49 16.62 -21.38
N THR A 15 1.39 17.42 -20.31
CA THR A 15 2.56 17.87 -19.53
C THR A 15 3.05 16.82 -18.53
N VAL A 16 2.13 15.98 -18.03
CA VAL A 16 2.42 14.88 -17.09
C VAL A 16 3.25 13.78 -17.75
N GLN A 17 3.05 13.54 -19.06
CA GLN A 17 3.86 12.57 -19.81
C GLN A 17 5.35 12.98 -19.93
N HIS A 18 5.69 14.26 -19.72
CA HIS A 18 7.07 14.75 -19.83
C HIS A 18 7.85 14.78 -18.50
N ASP A 19 7.20 14.62 -17.33
CA ASP A 19 7.88 14.47 -16.04
C ASP A 19 7.79 13.02 -15.52
N PRO A 20 8.88 12.23 -15.64
CA PRO A 20 8.90 10.84 -15.18
C PRO A 20 8.56 10.67 -13.69
N ARG A 21 8.88 11.66 -12.84
CA ARG A 21 8.58 11.59 -11.40
C ARG A 21 7.10 11.76 -11.15
N LYS A 22 6.47 12.73 -11.83
CA LYS A 22 5.03 12.97 -11.69
C LYS A 22 4.21 11.81 -12.25
N TYR A 23 4.66 11.22 -13.35
CA TYR A 23 4.06 10.01 -13.89
C TYR A 23 4.10 8.86 -12.89
N ARG A 24 5.26 8.57 -12.29
CA ARG A 24 5.40 7.50 -11.27
C ARG A 24 4.55 7.74 -10.03
N GLU A 25 4.44 9.00 -9.60
CA GLU A 25 3.54 9.40 -8.50
C GLU A 25 2.08 9.06 -8.82
N LEU A 26 1.59 9.48 -9.98
CA LEU A 26 0.22 9.22 -10.40
C LEU A 26 -0.04 7.74 -10.61
N GLU A 27 0.93 7.02 -11.19
CA GLU A 27 0.83 5.59 -11.41
C GLU A 27 0.75 4.81 -10.09
N PHE A 28 1.51 5.21 -9.07
CA PHE A 28 1.39 4.64 -7.73
C PHE A 28 -0.04 4.82 -7.19
N TRP A 29 -0.58 6.04 -7.21
CA TRP A 29 -1.93 6.31 -6.71
C TRP A 29 -3.02 5.58 -7.53
N ARG A 30 -2.82 5.45 -8.84
CA ARG A 30 -3.70 4.68 -9.72
C ARG A 30 -3.71 3.20 -9.34
N LEU A 31 -2.56 2.61 -9.04
CA LEU A 31 -2.44 1.21 -8.59
C LEU A 31 -3.09 0.99 -7.22
N ILE A 32 -2.93 1.92 -6.28
CA ILE A 32 -3.65 1.87 -4.99
C ILE A 32 -5.17 1.96 -5.22
N GLY A 33 -5.63 2.85 -6.09
CA GLY A 33 -7.03 2.94 -6.47
C GLY A 33 -7.56 1.64 -7.09
N ARG A 34 -6.77 1.00 -7.96
CA ARG A 34 -7.10 -0.32 -8.53
C ARG A 34 -7.23 -1.36 -7.43
N PHE A 35 -6.24 -1.47 -6.53
CA PHE A 35 -6.28 -2.39 -5.40
C PHE A 35 -7.57 -2.25 -4.59
N LEU A 36 -7.98 -1.02 -4.25
CA LEU A 36 -9.21 -0.77 -3.50
C LEU A 36 -10.50 -1.11 -4.26
N SER A 37 -10.46 -1.16 -5.59
CA SER A 37 -11.61 -1.52 -6.44
C SER A 37 -11.77 -3.02 -6.66
N LEU A 38 -10.72 -3.80 -6.42
CA LEU A 38 -10.76 -5.26 -6.53
C LEU A 38 -11.48 -5.84 -5.32
N ARG A 39 -12.44 -6.73 -5.57
CA ARG A 39 -13.21 -7.42 -4.53
C ARG A 39 -12.61 -8.79 -4.29
N ASP A 40 -12.38 -9.16 -3.03
CA ASP A 40 -11.80 -10.46 -2.65
C ASP A 40 -12.76 -11.66 -2.82
N ASP A 41 -13.93 -11.49 -3.43
CA ASP A 41 -14.94 -12.55 -3.59
C ASP A 41 -14.63 -13.55 -4.71
N GLU A 42 -13.59 -13.33 -5.53
CA GLU A 42 -13.18 -14.24 -6.59
C GLU A 42 -11.68 -14.60 -6.52
N ALA A 43 -11.34 -15.87 -6.77
CA ALA A 43 -9.95 -16.33 -6.82
C ALA A 43 -9.11 -15.65 -7.93
N SER A 44 -9.76 -15.16 -9.00
CA SER A 44 -9.18 -14.30 -10.03
C SER A 44 -8.70 -12.96 -9.45
N ALA A 45 -9.48 -12.36 -8.54
CA ALA A 45 -9.19 -11.09 -7.91
C ALA A 45 -7.98 -11.18 -6.98
N ALA A 46 -7.78 -12.33 -6.30
CA ALA A 46 -6.60 -12.59 -5.48
C ALA A 46 -5.29 -12.39 -6.23
N LYS A 47 -5.16 -13.03 -7.39
CA LYS A 47 -3.97 -12.91 -8.25
C LYS A 47 -3.81 -11.50 -8.81
N GLU A 48 -4.91 -10.85 -9.15
CA GLU A 48 -4.89 -9.48 -9.66
C GLU A 48 -4.45 -8.47 -8.59
N ILE A 49 -4.88 -8.67 -7.33
CA ILE A 49 -4.42 -7.87 -6.20
C ILE A 49 -2.92 -8.05 -6.00
N ASP A 50 -2.41 -9.29 -5.98
CA ASP A 50 -0.98 -9.54 -5.80
C ASP A 50 -0.13 -8.90 -6.91
N ASN A 51 -0.56 -9.00 -8.17
CA ASN A 51 0.08 -8.31 -9.29
C ASN A 51 0.06 -6.78 -9.14
N THR A 52 -1.06 -6.24 -8.66
CA THR A 52 -1.24 -4.80 -8.44
C THR A 52 -0.32 -4.29 -7.33
N LEU A 53 -0.24 -5.00 -6.21
CA LEU A 53 0.67 -4.66 -5.11
C LEU A 53 2.14 -4.81 -5.50
N ASN A 54 2.50 -5.87 -6.23
CA ASN A 54 3.87 -6.04 -6.74
C ASN A 54 4.27 -4.89 -7.67
N SER A 55 3.36 -4.43 -8.53
CA SER A 55 3.59 -3.26 -9.38
C SER A 55 3.77 -1.99 -8.54
N ALA A 56 2.90 -1.77 -7.54
CA ALA A 56 2.97 -0.60 -6.66
C ALA A 56 4.27 -0.54 -5.85
N ARG A 57 4.80 -1.69 -5.42
CA ARG A 57 6.08 -1.79 -4.71
C ARG A 57 7.26 -1.21 -5.50
N THR A 58 7.23 -1.34 -6.83
CA THR A 58 8.29 -0.79 -7.70
C THR A 58 8.28 0.74 -7.78
N LEU A 59 7.25 1.40 -7.25
CA LEU A 59 7.01 2.84 -7.33
C LEU A 59 7.09 3.55 -5.96
N LEU A 60 7.64 2.90 -4.94
CA LEU A 60 7.77 3.51 -3.61
C LEU A 60 8.73 4.71 -3.62
N ASP A 61 9.80 4.66 -4.43
CA ASP A 61 10.73 5.77 -4.68
C ASP A 61 11.25 6.47 -3.39
N SER A 62 11.40 5.71 -2.30
CA SER A 62 11.76 6.21 -0.97
C SER A 62 10.86 7.35 -0.46
N GLN A 63 9.61 7.37 -0.90
CA GLN A 63 8.61 8.34 -0.45
C GLN A 63 7.85 7.77 0.74
N GLU A 64 8.08 8.32 1.93
CA GLU A 64 7.52 7.80 3.19
C GLU A 64 6.00 7.61 3.14
N ASN A 65 5.27 8.55 2.50
CA ASN A 65 3.83 8.44 2.35
C ASN A 65 3.40 7.23 1.51
N ARG A 66 4.19 6.85 0.50
CA ARG A 66 3.93 5.66 -0.32
C ARG A 66 4.26 4.39 0.45
N ASP A 67 5.36 4.39 1.21
CA ASP A 67 5.74 3.26 2.06
C ASP A 67 4.65 2.94 3.08
N VAL A 68 4.08 3.96 3.72
CA VAL A 68 2.97 3.81 4.68
C VAL A 68 1.71 3.26 4.02
N ILE A 69 1.25 3.87 2.92
CA ILE A 69 0.01 3.43 2.24
C ILE A 69 0.16 2.02 1.68
N TYR A 70 1.31 1.71 1.08
CA TYR A 70 1.62 0.37 0.60
C TYR A 70 1.63 -0.68 1.73
N SER A 71 2.27 -0.37 2.85
CA SER A 71 2.35 -1.29 4.00
C SER A 71 0.96 -1.57 4.58
N ILE A 72 0.09 -0.55 4.65
CA ILE A 72 -1.30 -0.74 5.09
C ILE A 72 -2.09 -1.61 4.11
N ALA A 73 -1.90 -1.42 2.80
CA ALA A 73 -2.56 -2.22 1.77
C ALA A 73 -2.13 -3.71 1.84
N VAL A 74 -0.83 -3.97 1.98
CA VAL A 74 -0.28 -5.32 2.17
C VAL A 74 -0.85 -5.98 3.41
N ALA A 75 -0.82 -5.26 4.55
CA ALA A 75 -1.33 -5.79 5.80
C ALA A 75 -2.81 -6.14 5.69
N ARG A 76 -3.64 -5.26 5.10
CA ARG A 76 -5.06 -5.51 4.90
C ARG A 76 -5.34 -6.75 4.03
N HIS A 77 -4.57 -6.94 2.96
CA HIS A 77 -4.76 -8.03 2.00
C HIS A 77 -4.33 -9.39 2.55
N LEU A 78 -3.14 -9.45 3.16
CA LEU A 78 -2.53 -10.72 3.55
C LEU A 78 -2.92 -11.19 4.95
N ASP A 79 -3.32 -10.28 5.85
CA ASP A 79 -3.75 -10.64 7.20
C ASP A 79 -5.02 -11.51 7.21
N GLN A 80 -5.86 -11.40 6.17
CA GLN A 80 -7.05 -12.26 6.02
C GLN A 80 -6.72 -13.66 5.49
N ARG A 81 -5.52 -13.86 4.92
CA ARG A 81 -5.14 -15.09 4.22
C ARG A 81 -4.15 -15.95 5.00
N VAL A 82 -3.39 -15.36 5.91
CA VAL A 82 -2.42 -16.07 6.76
C VAL A 82 -3.12 -16.49 8.05
N ALA A 83 -3.78 -17.66 8.01
CA ALA A 83 -4.63 -18.11 9.11
C ALA A 83 -3.87 -18.45 10.41
N GLU A 84 -2.63 -18.96 10.36
CA GLU A 84 -1.88 -19.35 11.56
C GLU A 84 -0.37 -19.19 11.31
N TYR A 85 0.33 -18.52 12.23
CA TYR A 85 1.78 -18.34 12.19
C TYR A 85 2.46 -19.50 12.94
N PRO A 86 3.22 -20.39 12.27
CA PRO A 86 4.12 -21.28 13.00
C PRO A 86 5.35 -20.47 13.44
N PRO A 87 5.78 -20.57 14.71
CA PRO A 87 6.84 -19.70 15.22
C PRO A 87 8.23 -19.97 14.62
N VAL A 88 8.46 -21.10 13.93
CA VAL A 88 9.79 -21.45 13.38
C VAL A 88 9.70 -22.42 12.19
N SER A 89 10.36 -22.06 11.07
CA SER A 89 10.88 -22.91 9.96
C SER A 89 9.92 -23.50 8.91
N PRO A 90 10.42 -23.99 7.73
CA PRO A 90 11.76 -23.91 7.12
C PRO A 90 11.78 -23.16 5.77
N ILE A 91 13.00 -22.85 5.29
CA ILE A 91 13.28 -22.25 3.97
C ILE A 91 12.70 -23.14 2.87
N VAL A 92 11.57 -22.75 2.31
CA VAL A 92 10.99 -23.32 1.09
C VAL A 92 10.55 -22.11 0.29
N HIS A 93 11.26 -21.77 -0.78
CA HIS A 93 10.90 -20.71 -1.72
C HIS A 93 9.52 -20.97 -2.35
N ASN A 94 8.48 -20.78 -1.55
CA ASN A 94 7.07 -20.87 -1.84
C ASN A 94 6.53 -19.44 -1.79
N GLU A 95 5.56 -19.15 -2.65
CA GLU A 95 4.85 -17.85 -2.69
C GLU A 95 4.24 -17.48 -1.32
N GLU A 96 3.92 -18.49 -0.49
CA GLU A 96 3.48 -18.33 0.90
C GLU A 96 4.58 -17.78 1.84
N GLU A 97 5.85 -18.17 1.66
CA GLU A 97 6.99 -17.65 2.45
C GLU A 97 7.23 -16.16 2.11
N ASP A 98 7.09 -15.79 0.83
CA ASP A 98 7.19 -14.40 0.38
C ASP A 98 6.02 -13.55 0.88
N ALA A 99 4.79 -14.06 0.81
CA ALA A 99 3.61 -13.38 1.36
C ALA A 99 3.72 -13.16 2.87
N GLY A 100 4.15 -14.18 3.63
CA GLY A 100 4.39 -14.07 5.07
C GLY A 100 5.49 -13.07 5.42
N SER A 101 6.61 -13.12 4.70
CA SER A 101 7.72 -12.17 4.87
C SER A 101 7.29 -10.73 4.56
N ARG A 102 6.54 -10.53 3.47
CA ARG A 102 5.99 -9.24 3.05
C ARG A 102 5.00 -8.68 4.07
N LEU A 103 4.13 -9.52 4.63
CA LEU A 103 3.22 -9.15 5.71
C LEU A 103 3.97 -8.78 6.98
N PHE A 104 4.96 -9.58 7.39
CA PHE A 104 5.78 -9.32 8.57
C PHE A 104 6.49 -7.97 8.48
N VAL A 105 7.17 -7.72 7.36
CA VAL A 105 7.88 -6.44 7.12
C VAL A 105 6.89 -5.27 7.15
N ALA A 106 5.72 -5.40 6.53
CA ALA A 106 4.70 -4.35 6.52
C ALA A 106 4.16 -4.04 7.93
N LYS A 107 3.78 -5.07 8.70
CA LYS A 107 3.31 -4.90 10.08
C LYS A 107 4.39 -4.30 10.96
N ARG A 108 5.63 -4.80 10.86
CA ARG A 108 6.75 -4.29 11.64
C ARG A 108 7.05 -2.82 11.33
N PHE A 109 7.02 -2.45 10.07
CA PHE A 109 7.16 -1.06 9.64
C PHE A 109 6.08 -0.18 10.29
N ILE A 110 4.81 -0.59 10.23
CA ILE A 110 3.69 0.16 10.82
C ILE A 110 3.83 0.28 12.35
N GLU A 111 4.25 -0.78 13.04
CA GLU A 111 4.53 -0.77 14.48
C GLU A 111 5.65 0.22 14.84
N ASP A 112 6.77 0.15 14.12
CA ASP A 112 7.91 1.03 14.35
C ASP A 112 7.54 2.50 14.10
N GLU A 113 6.79 2.80 13.04
CA GLU A 113 6.29 4.16 12.75
C GLU A 113 5.28 4.66 13.79
N ALA A 114 4.35 3.80 14.24
CA ALA A 114 3.40 4.16 15.29
C ALA A 114 4.08 4.47 16.64
N SER A 115 5.19 3.79 16.93
CA SER A 115 5.96 3.96 18.17
C SER A 115 6.68 5.32 18.29
N GLY A 116 6.71 6.12 17.21
CA GLY A 116 7.18 7.51 17.26
C GLY A 116 8.67 7.68 17.02
N LYS A 117 9.30 6.80 16.25
CA LYS A 117 10.72 6.96 15.84
C LYS A 117 10.93 8.06 14.78
N GLY A 118 9.86 8.59 14.16
CA GLY A 118 9.91 9.60 13.09
C GLY A 118 9.42 11.00 13.48
N THR A 119 9.72 12.00 12.65
CA THR A 119 9.30 13.41 12.82
C THR A 119 7.95 13.75 12.18
N ASN A 120 7.34 12.80 11.46
CA ASN A 120 6.08 13.01 10.74
C ASN A 120 4.88 12.52 11.56
N TYR A 121 4.33 13.41 12.40
CA TYR A 121 3.19 13.12 13.27
C TYR A 121 1.96 12.59 12.52
N VAL A 122 1.78 12.96 11.24
CA VAL A 122 0.67 12.44 10.42
C VAL A 122 0.86 10.96 10.11
N ILE A 123 2.06 10.58 9.68
CA ILE A 123 2.43 9.17 9.45
C ILE A 123 2.29 8.37 10.74
N GLN A 124 2.86 8.87 11.84
CA GLN A 124 2.74 8.23 13.15
C GLN A 124 1.27 7.98 13.52
N ARG A 125 0.42 9.00 13.35
CA ARG A 125 -1.00 8.89 13.69
C ARG A 125 -1.73 7.91 12.77
N LEU A 126 -1.42 7.92 11.48
CA LEU A 126 -2.00 7.00 10.50
C LEU A 126 -1.61 5.55 10.82
N CYS A 127 -0.33 5.28 11.08
CA CYS A 127 0.16 3.96 11.48
C CYS A 127 -0.46 3.51 12.82
N ALA A 128 -0.57 4.40 13.81
CA ALA A 128 -1.24 4.09 15.08
C ALA A 128 -2.74 3.78 14.92
N MET A 129 -3.42 4.36 13.93
CA MET A 129 -4.79 4.00 13.58
C MET A 129 -4.84 2.64 12.85
N ALA A 130 -3.93 2.40 11.91
CA ALA A 130 -3.84 1.12 11.20
C ALA A 130 -3.60 -0.06 12.15
N MET A 131 -2.75 0.11 13.17
CA MET A 131 -2.51 -0.88 14.23
C MET A 131 -3.78 -1.35 14.95
N LYS A 132 -4.82 -0.50 15.02
CA LYS A 132 -6.07 -0.86 15.70
C LYS A 132 -6.91 -1.87 14.92
N ILE A 133 -6.66 -2.00 13.62
CA ILE A 133 -7.44 -2.87 12.73
C ILE A 133 -7.24 -4.35 13.10
N TRP A 134 -6.04 -4.73 13.54
CA TRP A 134 -5.71 -6.13 13.89
C TRP A 134 -5.55 -6.37 15.39
N THR A 135 -5.41 -5.34 16.22
CA THR A 135 -5.42 -5.52 17.68
C THR A 135 -6.83 -5.64 18.26
N ALA A 136 -7.87 -5.21 17.52
CA ALA A 136 -9.28 -5.37 17.91
C ALA A 136 -9.87 -6.75 17.55
N SER A 137 -9.12 -7.60 16.83
CA SER A 137 -9.55 -8.93 16.38
C SER A 137 -9.01 -10.06 17.28
N GLY A 138 -8.44 -9.75 18.44
CA GLY A 138 -7.91 -10.69 19.43
C GLY A 138 -8.67 -10.65 20.74
#